data_AF-A0A1H0UEH1-F1
#
_entry.id   AF-A0A1H0UEH1-F1
#
_cell.length_a   1.000
_cell.length_b   1.000
_cell.length_c   1.000
_cell.angle_alpha   90.00
_cell.angle_beta   90.00
_cell.angle_gamma   90.00
#
_symmetry.space_group_name_H-M   'P 1'
#
loop_
_entity.id
_entity.type
_entity.pdbx_description
1 polymer ?
#
loop_
_entity_poly.entity_id
_entity_poly.type
_entity_poly.pdbx_seq_one_letter_code
_entity_poly.pdbx_strand_id
1 'polypeptide(L)'
;MLNLKLGISAFLLELGAWSGPLMLQGRSDAALVSYLIAHALACAMLALCLLPLLSGEQARPRLPVLVLMAVFSYAIPIAGFVGVVVGVVVLRLYRSPTGQDDFESLQLPEFDLHQRMQASFRQAGLRSFLGNAQAPMQTRMRAMVALQHVSGRIASPLLRSILSDPSEDLRLLAYGMLDTLEKRINRTIDSELDAMRRAEAQEGATPGPLTMESAHRLSDLYWELVYQELVQGDLRTHAIHESLRYCDMVLAQSPGNAQLNLRRGRLLHAQGRTDEAGDAYARARELGLPATRVLPYQAELCFERRDYAQARALLQELGQWRALPRLRPVLDYWRAR
;
A
#
# COMPACT_ATOMS: atom_id res chain seq x y z
N MET A 1 44.69 24.21 -13.87
CA MET A 1 45.35 24.36 -15.19
C MET A 1 46.68 23.63 -15.13
N LEU A 2 47.03 22.85 -16.16
CA LEU A 2 48.30 22.12 -16.19
C LEU A 2 49.46 23.12 -16.26
N ASN A 3 50.33 23.12 -15.24
CA ASN A 3 51.51 23.98 -15.23
C ASN A 3 52.71 23.19 -15.77
N LEU A 4 52.91 23.26 -17.09
CA LEU A 4 53.99 22.54 -17.78
C LEU A 4 55.38 22.92 -17.26
N LYS A 5 55.54 24.15 -16.72
CA LYS A 5 56.79 24.60 -16.10
C LYS A 5 57.19 23.72 -14.92
N LEU A 6 56.23 23.26 -14.11
CA LEU A 6 56.48 22.37 -12.97
C LEU A 6 56.92 20.97 -13.40
N GLY A 7 56.39 20.46 -14.52
CA GLY A 7 56.78 19.17 -15.06
C GLY A 7 58.18 19.19 -15.65
N ILE A 8 58.50 20.23 -16.43
CA ILE A 8 59.85 20.43 -16.99
C ILE A 8 60.87 20.64 -15.86
N SER A 9 60.54 21.46 -14.86
CA SER A 9 61.43 21.66 -13.72
C SER A 9 61.63 20.37 -12.94
N ALA A 10 60.58 19.57 -12.68
CA ALA A 10 60.70 18.28 -11.99
C ALA A 10 61.66 17.34 -12.74
N PHE A 11 61.56 17.26 -14.06
CA PHE A 11 62.44 16.43 -14.89
C PHE A 11 63.90 16.92 -14.87
N LEU A 12 64.12 18.23 -15.00
CA LEU A 12 65.47 18.81 -14.92
C LEU A 12 66.09 18.63 -13.53
N LEU A 13 65.29 18.71 -12.47
CA LEU A 13 65.74 18.54 -11.09
C LEU A 13 66.07 17.08 -10.78
N GLU A 14 65.31 16.14 -11.34
CA GLU A 14 65.63 14.71 -11.27
C GLU A 14 66.94 14.43 -12.01
N LEU A 15 67.10 14.87 -13.26
CA LEU A 15 68.37 14.73 -13.99
C LEU A 15 69.55 15.40 -13.25
N GLY A 16 69.30 16.58 -12.68
CA GLY A 16 70.23 17.29 -11.82
C GLY A 16 70.64 16.48 -10.60
N ALA A 17 69.68 15.86 -9.91
CA ALA A 17 69.92 15.01 -8.74
C ALA A 17 70.87 13.85 -9.08
N TRP A 18 70.68 13.18 -10.22
CA TRP A 18 71.55 12.08 -10.65
C TRP A 18 72.94 12.54 -11.11
N SER A 19 73.07 13.76 -11.65
CA SER A 19 74.35 14.31 -12.11
C SER A 19 75.19 14.99 -11.01
N GLY A 20 74.56 15.48 -9.94
CA GLY A 20 75.22 16.20 -8.84
C GLY A 20 76.27 15.38 -8.08
N PRO A 21 75.99 14.12 -7.68
CA PRO A 21 76.96 13.24 -7.03
C PRO A 21 78.20 12.93 -7.89
N LEU A 22 78.05 12.99 -9.21
CA LEU A 22 79.15 12.78 -10.16
C LEU A 22 80.13 13.97 -10.15
N MET A 23 79.64 15.19 -9.90
CA MET A 23 80.44 16.42 -9.82
C MET A 23 81.12 16.62 -8.45
N LEU A 24 80.53 16.08 -7.38
CA LEU A 24 81.00 16.24 -5.99
C LEU A 24 81.96 15.13 -5.51
N GLN A 25 82.63 14.43 -6.44
CA GLN A 25 83.57 13.33 -6.14
C GLN A 25 82.99 12.28 -5.17
N GLY A 26 81.78 11.79 -5.44
CA GLY A 26 81.29 10.43 -5.15
C GLY A 26 81.26 9.86 -3.72
N ARG A 27 81.80 10.51 -2.68
CA ARG A 27 81.92 9.91 -1.32
C ARG A 27 81.75 10.91 -0.17
N SER A 28 80.88 11.91 -0.30
CA SER A 28 80.52 12.80 0.82
C SER A 28 79.06 12.64 1.20
N ASP A 29 78.76 12.68 2.51
CA ASP A 29 77.39 12.74 3.02
C ASP A 29 76.64 13.95 2.42
N ALA A 30 77.37 15.02 2.10
CA ALA A 30 76.85 16.18 1.38
C ALA A 30 76.31 15.84 -0.03
N ALA A 31 76.94 14.92 -0.76
CA ALA A 31 76.45 14.47 -2.07
C ALA A 31 75.15 13.66 -1.93
N LEU A 32 75.04 12.83 -0.88
CA LEU A 32 73.81 12.09 -0.60
C LEU A 32 72.67 13.03 -0.17
N VAL A 33 72.94 13.96 0.74
CA VAL A 33 71.95 14.94 1.21
C VAL A 33 71.46 15.82 0.07
N SER A 34 72.36 16.32 -0.78
CA SER A 34 71.99 17.10 -1.96
C SER A 34 71.15 16.30 -2.96
N TYR A 35 71.47 15.02 -3.18
CA TYR A 35 70.63 14.11 -3.97
C TYR A 35 69.23 13.97 -3.36
N LEU A 36 69.11 13.66 -2.07
CA LEU A 36 67.82 13.44 -1.41
C LEU A 36 66.94 14.70 -1.43
N ILE A 37 67.52 15.88 -1.20
CA ILE A 37 66.78 17.15 -1.27
C ILE A 37 66.31 17.43 -2.70
N ALA A 38 67.20 17.25 -3.68
CA ALA A 38 66.85 17.46 -5.09
C ALA A 38 65.76 16.48 -5.54
N HIS A 39 65.88 15.20 -5.21
CA HIS A 39 64.88 14.18 -5.52
C HIS A 39 63.53 14.46 -4.83
N ALA A 40 63.53 14.86 -3.55
CA ALA A 40 62.31 15.24 -2.85
C ALA A 40 61.59 16.43 -3.51
N LEU A 41 62.35 17.44 -3.93
CA LEU A 41 61.80 18.60 -4.64
C LEU A 41 61.25 18.22 -6.01
N ALA A 42 61.96 17.35 -6.75
CA ALA A 42 61.50 16.81 -8.03
C ALA A 42 60.15 16.05 -7.88
N CYS A 43 60.04 15.20 -6.86
CA CYS A 43 58.82 14.45 -6.55
C CYS A 43 57.63 15.36 -6.20
N ALA A 44 57.87 16.40 -5.40
CA ALA A 44 56.83 17.37 -5.04
C ALA A 44 56.35 18.17 -6.27
N MET A 45 57.28 18.61 -7.12
CA MET A 45 56.95 19.34 -8.35
C MET A 45 56.21 18.46 -9.36
N LEU A 46 56.56 17.18 -9.47
CA LEU A 46 55.84 16.21 -10.30
C LEU A 46 54.40 16.03 -9.80
N ALA A 47 54.21 15.81 -8.50
CA ALA A 47 52.88 15.66 -7.91
C ALA A 47 52.00 16.90 -8.13
N LEU A 48 52.56 18.10 -7.96
CA LEU A 48 51.87 19.37 -8.23
C LEU A 48 51.51 19.54 -9.72
N CYS A 49 52.36 19.08 -10.63
CA CYS A 49 52.12 19.14 -12.07
C CYS A 49 50.98 18.20 -12.50
N LEU A 50 50.94 16.99 -11.93
CA LEU A 50 49.99 15.94 -12.31
C LEU A 50 48.63 16.03 -11.60
N LEU A 51 48.55 16.64 -10.41
CA LEU A 51 47.29 16.84 -9.68
C LEU A 51 46.14 17.42 -10.53
N PRO A 52 46.33 18.45 -11.39
CA PRO A 52 45.26 18.97 -12.25
C PRO A 52 44.84 18.05 -13.41
N LEU A 53 45.56 16.95 -13.69
CA LEU A 53 45.16 15.96 -14.71
C LEU A 53 44.12 14.97 -14.19
N LEU A 54 43.99 14.83 -12.87
CA LEU A 54 42.97 13.99 -12.22
C LEU A 54 41.60 14.68 -12.30
N SER A 55 40.53 13.90 -12.50
CA SER A 55 39.17 14.43 -12.54
C SER A 55 38.74 14.94 -11.16
N GLY A 56 37.76 15.86 -11.11
CA GLY A 56 37.40 16.59 -9.88
C GLY A 56 37.01 15.71 -8.69
N GLU A 57 36.52 14.50 -8.93
CA GLU A 57 36.22 13.49 -7.90
C GLU A 57 37.46 12.68 -7.49
N GLN A 58 38.30 12.30 -8.45
CA GLN A 58 39.56 11.57 -8.19
C GLN A 58 40.58 12.40 -7.41
N ALA A 59 40.54 13.72 -7.56
CA ALA A 59 41.43 14.65 -6.88
C ALA A 59 40.96 15.03 -5.46
N ARG A 60 39.89 14.42 -4.92
CA ARG A 60 39.38 14.72 -3.58
C ARG A 60 39.64 13.55 -2.61
N PRO A 61 40.18 13.80 -1.41
CA PRO A 61 40.74 15.07 -0.91
C PRO A 61 42.12 15.40 -1.53
N ARG A 62 42.36 16.67 -1.90
CA ARG A 62 43.54 17.09 -2.70
C ARG A 62 44.89 16.88 -2.02
N LEU A 63 44.96 17.21 -0.74
CA LEU A 63 46.21 17.16 0.03
C LEU A 63 46.73 15.71 0.22
N PRO A 64 45.92 14.73 0.67
CA PRO A 64 46.42 13.36 0.80
C PRO A 64 46.76 12.72 -0.55
N VAL A 65 46.05 13.04 -1.63
CA VAL A 65 46.40 12.56 -2.98
C VAL A 65 47.77 13.11 -3.41
N LEU A 66 48.02 14.41 -3.19
CA LEU A 66 49.31 15.02 -3.50
C LEU A 66 50.44 14.39 -2.68
N VAL A 67 50.24 14.23 -1.37
CA VAL A 67 51.23 13.60 -0.46
C VAL A 67 51.50 12.17 -0.90
N LEU A 68 50.47 11.40 -1.23
CA LEU A 68 50.61 10.03 -1.72
C LEU A 68 51.49 9.97 -2.97
N MET A 69 51.20 10.79 -3.98
CA MET A 69 51.98 10.84 -5.22
C MET A 69 53.44 11.21 -4.97
N ALA A 70 53.70 12.18 -4.09
CA ALA A 70 55.06 12.60 -3.74
C ALA A 70 55.82 11.50 -2.97
N VAL A 71 55.18 10.85 -2.00
CA VAL A 71 55.78 9.77 -1.19
C VAL A 71 56.10 8.55 -2.05
N PHE A 72 55.18 8.13 -2.93
CA PHE A 72 55.43 7.01 -3.84
C PHE A 72 56.56 7.30 -4.84
N SER A 73 56.64 8.54 -5.34
CA SER A 73 57.72 8.95 -6.23
C SER A 73 59.08 8.98 -5.52
N TYR A 74 59.11 9.40 -4.26
CA TYR A 74 60.33 9.51 -3.45
C TYR A 74 60.84 8.17 -2.92
N ALA A 75 59.94 7.25 -2.53
CA ALA A 75 60.31 5.98 -1.91
C ALA A 75 60.98 5.01 -2.90
N ILE A 76 60.65 5.11 -4.19
CA ILE A 76 61.18 4.24 -5.24
C ILE A 76 61.75 5.13 -6.35
N PRO A 77 63.05 5.47 -6.31
CA PRO A 77 63.67 6.31 -7.32
C PRO A 77 63.49 5.73 -8.73
N ILE A 78 63.28 6.61 -9.72
CA ILE A 78 62.99 6.28 -11.14
C ILE A 78 61.65 5.55 -11.34
N ALA A 79 61.44 4.38 -10.73
CA ALA A 79 60.24 3.58 -10.95
C ALA A 79 58.98 4.21 -10.32
N GLY A 80 59.10 4.88 -9.17
CA GLY A 80 58.00 5.65 -8.57
C GLY A 80 57.62 6.86 -9.41
N PHE A 81 58.62 7.57 -9.95
CA PHE A 81 58.43 8.72 -10.85
C PHE A 81 57.65 8.32 -12.11
N VAL A 82 58.05 7.23 -12.77
CA VAL A 82 57.36 6.69 -13.95
C VAL A 82 55.99 6.12 -13.58
N GLY A 83 55.91 5.38 -12.47
CA GLY A 83 54.69 4.73 -12.01
C GLY A 83 53.56 5.71 -11.71
N VAL A 84 53.87 6.87 -11.10
CA VAL A 84 52.89 7.91 -10.83
C VAL A 84 52.39 8.58 -12.12
N VAL A 85 53.27 8.83 -13.10
CA VAL A 85 52.89 9.36 -14.42
C VAL A 85 51.94 8.39 -15.13
N VAL A 86 52.31 7.10 -15.19
CA VAL A 86 51.47 6.05 -15.80
C VAL A 86 50.15 5.91 -15.07
N GLY A 87 50.17 5.90 -13.74
CA GLY A 87 48.97 5.81 -12.91
C GLY A 87 47.97 6.92 -13.19
N VAL A 88 48.44 8.18 -13.29
CA VAL A 88 47.58 9.32 -13.66
C VAL A 88 47.04 9.20 -15.09
N VAL A 89 47.86 8.75 -16.04
CA VAL A 89 47.40 8.52 -17.42
C VAL A 89 46.32 7.45 -17.48
N VAL A 90 46.51 6.32 -16.78
CA VAL A 90 45.51 5.25 -16.70
C VAL A 90 44.23 5.77 -16.05
N LEU A 91 44.31 6.48 -14.92
CA LEU A 91 43.13 7.03 -14.24
C LEU A 91 42.37 8.07 -15.08
N ARG A 92 43.07 8.77 -15.98
CA ARG A 92 42.49 9.74 -16.90
C ARG A 92 41.80 9.07 -18.10
N LEU A 93 42.36 7.96 -18.58
CA LEU A 93 41.80 7.20 -19.70
C LEU A 93 40.64 6.29 -19.24
N TYR A 94 40.70 5.79 -18.01
CA TYR A 94 39.67 4.94 -17.42
C TYR A 94 38.54 5.81 -16.85
N ARG A 95 37.47 5.99 -17.62
CA ARG A 95 36.21 6.56 -17.11
C ARG A 95 35.55 5.55 -16.17
N SER A 96 35.44 5.87 -14.89
CA SER A 96 34.53 5.15 -14.00
C SER A 96 33.10 5.26 -14.54
N PRO A 97 32.33 4.16 -14.61
CA PRO A 97 30.89 4.25 -14.85
C PRO A 97 30.28 5.14 -13.76
N THR A 98 29.51 6.14 -14.16
CA THR A 98 28.66 6.88 -13.22
C THR A 98 27.75 5.88 -12.52
N GLY A 99 27.80 5.84 -11.18
CA GLY A 99 26.84 5.08 -10.40
C GLY A 99 25.43 5.52 -10.78
N GLN A 100 24.54 4.57 -11.05
CA GLN A 100 23.12 4.86 -11.22
C GLN A 100 22.61 5.50 -9.94
N ASP A 101 22.04 6.70 -10.04
CA ASP A 101 21.20 7.24 -8.97
C ASP A 101 19.93 6.39 -8.91
N ASP A 102 19.77 5.63 -7.83
CA ASP A 102 18.69 4.64 -7.61
C ASP A 102 17.27 5.23 -7.49
N PHE A 103 17.06 6.52 -7.78
CA PHE A 103 15.74 7.16 -7.62
C PHE A 103 15.41 8.09 -8.79
N GLU A 104 14.62 7.56 -9.72
CA GLU A 104 13.96 8.33 -10.76
C GLU A 104 12.70 9.00 -10.18
N SER A 105 12.59 10.33 -10.26
CA SER A 105 11.36 11.03 -9.82
C SER A 105 10.25 10.77 -10.85
N LEU A 106 9.37 9.84 -10.55
CA LEU A 106 8.15 9.63 -11.33
C LEU A 106 7.19 10.82 -11.14
N GLN A 107 6.57 11.30 -12.23
CA GLN A 107 5.48 12.26 -12.11
C GLN A 107 4.33 11.64 -11.31
N LEU A 108 3.81 12.37 -10.31
CA LEU A 108 2.61 11.93 -9.61
C LEU A 108 1.45 11.90 -10.61
N PRO A 109 0.64 10.83 -10.64
CA PRO A 109 -0.55 10.78 -11.48
C PRO A 109 -1.51 11.92 -11.12
N GLU A 110 -2.23 12.44 -12.12
CA GLU A 110 -3.23 13.49 -11.92
C GLU A 110 -4.29 13.05 -10.91
N PHE A 111 -4.60 13.96 -9.98
CA PHE A 111 -5.53 13.75 -8.89
C PHE A 111 -6.97 13.75 -9.43
N ASP A 112 -7.71 12.65 -9.26
CA ASP A 112 -9.13 12.61 -9.62
C ASP A 112 -9.97 13.38 -8.59
N LEU A 113 -10.48 14.56 -8.99
CA LEU A 113 -11.36 15.41 -8.20
C LEU A 113 -12.71 14.77 -7.85
N HIS A 114 -13.07 13.63 -8.46
CA HIS A 114 -14.33 12.94 -8.23
C HIS A 114 -14.28 11.90 -7.10
N GLN A 115 -13.10 11.65 -6.51
CA GLN A 115 -13.04 10.97 -5.22
C GLN A 115 -13.52 11.93 -4.12
N ARG A 116 -14.77 11.78 -3.69
CA ARG A 116 -15.30 12.45 -2.49
C ARG A 116 -14.32 12.24 -1.34
N MET A 117 -13.66 13.32 -0.91
CA MET A 117 -12.95 13.39 0.36
C MET A 117 -13.94 13.12 1.49
N GLN A 118 -14.07 11.87 1.92
CA GLN A 118 -14.34 11.62 3.33
C GLN A 118 -13.02 11.85 4.04
N ALA A 119 -13.03 12.75 5.02
CA ALA A 119 -11.86 13.09 5.84
C ALA A 119 -11.24 11.81 6.43
N SER A 120 -10.26 11.26 5.71
CA SER A 120 -9.53 10.07 6.11
C SER A 120 -8.48 10.51 7.12
N PHE A 121 -8.89 10.60 8.39
CA PHE A 121 -7.97 10.26 9.46
C PHE A 121 -7.54 8.82 9.19
N ARG A 122 -6.42 8.66 8.48
CA ARG A 122 -5.76 7.42 8.03
C ARG A 122 -6.53 6.15 8.41
N GLN A 123 -7.61 5.86 7.68
CA GLN A 123 -8.38 4.62 7.87
C GLN A 123 -7.50 3.38 7.64
N ALA A 124 -6.41 3.56 6.88
CA ALA A 124 -5.30 2.64 6.78
C ALA A 124 -4.59 2.50 8.14
N GLY A 125 -4.88 1.39 8.83
CA GLY A 125 -4.19 1.00 10.05
C GLY A 125 -5.07 0.93 11.31
N LEU A 126 -6.35 1.34 11.28
CA LEU A 126 -7.22 1.19 12.45
C LEU A 126 -7.29 -0.27 12.90
N ARG A 127 -7.42 -1.20 11.95
CA ARG A 127 -7.40 -2.64 12.24
C ARG A 127 -6.08 -3.09 12.86
N SER A 128 -4.94 -2.57 12.42
CA SER A 128 -3.63 -2.95 12.98
C SER A 128 -3.42 -2.39 14.39
N PHE A 129 -3.93 -1.19 14.69
CA PHE A 129 -3.83 -0.62 16.04
C PHE A 129 -4.80 -1.29 17.02
N LEU A 130 -6.03 -1.59 16.58
CA LEU A 130 -7.03 -2.21 17.43
C LEU A 130 -6.70 -3.68 17.72
N GLY A 131 -6.21 -4.42 16.71
CA GLY A 131 -5.81 -5.82 16.86
C GLY A 131 -4.45 -6.04 17.52
N ASN A 132 -3.62 -4.99 17.69
CA ASN A 132 -2.34 -5.10 18.38
C ASN A 132 -2.49 -4.70 19.85
N ALA A 133 -2.59 -5.69 20.74
CA ALA A 133 -2.68 -5.47 22.19
C ALA A 133 -1.44 -4.76 22.78
N GLN A 134 -0.29 -4.81 22.10
CA GLN A 134 0.95 -4.14 22.52
C GLN A 134 1.00 -2.66 22.10
N ALA A 135 0.03 -2.18 21.31
CA ALA A 135 0.00 -0.78 20.92
C ALA A 135 -0.35 0.14 22.12
N PRO A 136 0.20 1.38 22.18
CA PRO A 136 -0.09 2.29 23.28
C PRO A 136 -1.59 2.58 23.43
N MET A 137 -2.10 2.52 24.66
CA MET A 137 -3.54 2.65 24.95
C MET A 137 -4.18 3.90 24.33
N GLN A 138 -3.50 5.05 24.40
CA GLN A 138 -3.99 6.30 23.81
C GLN A 138 -4.24 6.19 22.29
N THR A 139 -3.39 5.46 21.57
CA THR A 139 -3.53 5.25 20.12
C THR A 139 -4.71 4.33 19.82
N ARG A 140 -4.88 3.27 20.63
CA ARG A 140 -6.02 2.34 20.53
C ARG A 140 -7.35 3.04 20.81
N MET A 141 -7.40 3.89 21.84
CA MET A 141 -8.56 4.73 22.16
C MET A 141 -8.89 5.72 21.04
N ARG A 142 -7.88 6.37 20.44
CA ARG A 142 -8.10 7.25 19.26
C ARG A 142 -8.67 6.46 18.07
N ALA A 143 -8.20 5.24 17.85
CA ALA A 143 -8.73 4.37 16.82
C ALA A 143 -10.21 3.99 17.08
N MET A 144 -10.59 3.76 18.35
CA MET A 144 -12.00 3.54 18.74
C MET A 144 -12.89 4.74 18.43
N VAL A 145 -12.44 5.95 18.77
CA VAL A 145 -13.21 7.18 18.47
C VAL A 145 -13.34 7.39 16.95
N ALA A 146 -12.29 7.09 16.18
CA ALA A 146 -12.36 7.17 14.73
C ALA A 146 -13.41 6.21 14.14
N LEU A 147 -13.61 5.02 14.73
CA LEU A 147 -14.65 4.08 14.28
C LEU A 147 -16.07 4.62 14.40
N GLN A 148 -16.35 5.60 15.27
CA GLN A 148 -17.69 6.20 15.38
C GLN A 148 -18.17 6.87 14.09
N HIS A 149 -17.23 7.27 13.22
CA HIS A 149 -17.53 7.97 11.97
C HIS A 149 -17.45 7.04 10.74
N VAL A 150 -17.10 5.77 10.96
CA VAL A 150 -17.02 4.74 9.92
C VAL A 150 -18.37 4.04 9.82
N SER A 151 -18.76 3.62 8.61
CA SER A 151 -20.00 2.85 8.42
C SER A 151 -20.04 1.60 9.31
N GLY A 152 -21.19 1.29 9.90
CA GLY A 152 -21.36 0.14 10.80
C GLY A 152 -20.90 -1.19 10.19
N ARG A 153 -21.06 -1.38 8.88
CA ARG A 153 -20.53 -2.56 8.17
C ARG A 153 -19.02 -2.81 8.37
N ILE A 154 -18.23 -1.75 8.49
CA ILE A 154 -16.78 -1.85 8.72
C ILE A 154 -16.48 -1.76 10.21
N ALA A 155 -17.21 -0.92 10.95
CA ALA A 155 -16.98 -0.69 12.37
C ALA A 155 -17.40 -1.90 13.23
N SER A 156 -18.59 -2.46 13.03
CA SER A 156 -19.14 -3.52 13.90
C SER A 156 -18.24 -4.75 14.01
N PRO A 157 -17.68 -5.33 12.93
CA PRO A 157 -16.76 -6.46 13.06
C PRO A 157 -15.49 -6.11 13.84
N LEU A 158 -14.98 -4.89 13.68
CA LEU A 158 -13.81 -4.42 14.42
C LEU A 158 -14.14 -4.22 15.91
N LEU A 159 -15.28 -3.59 16.23
CA LEU A 159 -15.73 -3.41 17.61
C LEU A 159 -15.98 -4.75 18.30
N ARG A 160 -16.55 -5.73 17.58
CA ARG A 160 -16.76 -7.09 18.11
C ARG A 160 -15.44 -7.78 18.44
N SER A 161 -14.41 -7.62 17.60
CA SER A 161 -13.08 -8.18 17.89
C SER A 161 -12.45 -7.63 19.18
N ILE A 162 -12.89 -6.46 19.63
CA ILE A 162 -12.39 -5.78 20.84
C ILE A 162 -13.16 -6.22 22.08
N LEU A 163 -14.32 -6.87 21.95
CA LEU A 163 -15.07 -7.39 23.10
C LEU A 163 -14.29 -8.44 23.89
N SER A 164 -13.28 -9.07 23.29
CA SER A 164 -12.34 -10.00 23.94
C SER A 164 -11.01 -9.36 24.35
N ASP A 165 -10.88 -8.03 24.33
CA ASP A 165 -9.63 -7.36 24.66
C ASP A 165 -9.24 -7.52 26.14
N PRO A 166 -7.95 -7.59 26.49
CA PRO A 166 -7.51 -7.56 27.88
C PRO A 166 -7.91 -6.27 28.62
N SER A 167 -8.02 -5.14 27.93
CA SER A 167 -8.43 -3.87 28.54
C SER A 167 -9.94 -3.79 28.73
N GLU A 168 -10.37 -3.60 29.97
CA GLU A 168 -11.78 -3.43 30.31
C GLU A 168 -12.40 -2.17 29.68
N ASP A 169 -11.70 -1.04 29.70
CA ASP A 169 -12.18 0.22 29.12
C ASP A 169 -12.50 0.09 27.62
N LEU A 170 -11.63 -0.60 26.88
CA LEU A 170 -11.85 -0.85 25.45
C LEU A 170 -13.04 -1.77 25.19
N ARG A 171 -13.21 -2.81 26.01
CA ARG A 171 -14.39 -3.69 25.92
C ARG A 171 -15.68 -2.94 26.20
N LEU A 172 -15.73 -2.14 27.26
CA LEU A 172 -16.91 -1.37 27.65
C LEU A 172 -17.26 -0.32 26.59
N LEU A 173 -16.26 0.37 26.04
CA LEU A 173 -16.47 1.32 24.95
C LEU A 173 -17.00 0.62 23.69
N ALA A 174 -16.41 -0.52 23.32
CA ALA A 174 -16.88 -1.31 22.17
C ALA A 174 -18.34 -1.77 22.35
N TYR A 175 -18.68 -2.27 23.55
CA TYR A 175 -20.05 -2.66 23.88
C TYR A 175 -21.02 -1.48 23.75
N GLY A 176 -20.70 -0.34 24.36
CA GLY A 176 -21.54 0.85 24.29
C GLY A 176 -21.72 1.39 22.86
N MET A 177 -20.68 1.31 22.02
CA MET A 177 -20.76 1.70 20.62
C MET A 177 -21.64 0.76 19.80
N LEU A 178 -21.50 -0.57 19.98
CA LEU A 178 -22.35 -1.56 19.32
C LEU A 178 -23.82 -1.42 19.73
N ASP A 179 -24.09 -1.30 21.04
CA ASP A 179 -25.42 -1.09 21.60
C ASP A 179 -26.07 0.20 21.07
N THR A 180 -25.30 1.29 20.95
CA THR A 180 -25.79 2.54 20.36
C THR A 180 -26.19 2.39 18.90
N LEU A 181 -25.40 1.65 18.11
CA LEU A 181 -25.70 1.39 16.70
C LEU A 181 -26.96 0.53 16.56
N GLU A 182 -27.08 -0.54 17.34
CA GLU A 182 -28.25 -1.42 17.36
C GLU A 182 -29.52 -0.65 17.77
N LYS A 183 -29.48 0.06 18.91
CA LYS A 183 -30.61 0.85 19.39
C LYS A 183 -31.05 1.92 18.41
N ARG A 184 -30.13 2.50 17.64
CA ARG A 184 -30.47 3.49 16.61
C ARG A 184 -31.37 2.88 15.55
N ILE A 185 -31.00 1.71 15.02
CA ILE A 185 -31.80 1.04 13.98
C ILE A 185 -33.12 0.54 14.57
N ASN A 186 -33.11 -0.07 15.76
CA ASN A 186 -34.33 -0.54 16.41
C ASN A 186 -35.35 0.58 16.67
N ARG A 187 -34.91 1.77 17.11
CA ARG A 187 -35.81 2.93 17.25
C ARG A 187 -36.44 3.35 15.92
N THR A 188 -35.68 3.28 14.83
CA THR A 188 -36.22 3.57 13.48
C THR A 188 -37.21 2.49 13.05
N ILE A 189 -36.94 1.22 13.35
CA ILE A 189 -37.88 0.11 13.11
C ILE A 189 -39.18 0.37 13.89
N ASP A 190 -39.12 0.67 15.18
CA ASP A 190 -40.30 0.95 16.01
C ASP A 190 -41.13 2.10 15.40
N SER A 191 -40.48 3.20 15.01
CA SER A 191 -41.16 4.34 14.41
C SER A 191 -41.79 4.02 13.05
N GLU A 192 -41.20 3.12 12.27
CA GLU A 192 -41.72 2.72 10.97
C GLU A 192 -42.84 1.68 11.11
N LEU A 193 -42.79 0.81 12.12
CA LEU A 193 -43.92 -0.05 12.50
C LEU A 193 -45.13 0.79 12.93
N ASP A 194 -44.91 1.87 13.68
CA ASP A 194 -45.97 2.84 14.01
C ASP A 194 -46.51 3.58 12.78
N ALA A 195 -45.66 3.89 11.80
CA ALA A 195 -46.08 4.48 10.53
C ALA A 195 -46.94 3.49 9.72
N MET A 196 -46.50 2.24 9.61
CA MET A 196 -47.22 1.18 8.91
C MET A 196 -48.60 0.94 9.52
N ARG A 197 -48.70 0.83 10.85
CA ARG A 197 -50.00 0.68 11.54
C ARG A 197 -50.97 1.82 11.25
N ARG A 198 -50.47 3.06 11.17
CA ARG A 198 -51.29 4.22 10.80
C ARG A 198 -51.71 4.20 9.34
N ALA A 199 -50.82 3.78 8.44
CA ALA A 199 -51.13 3.60 7.03
C ALA A 199 -52.22 2.53 6.83
N GLU A 200 -52.10 1.38 7.49
CA GLU A 200 -53.11 0.31 7.45
C GLU A 200 -54.48 0.79 7.95
N ALA A 201 -54.51 1.57 9.04
CA ALA A 201 -55.76 2.15 9.55
C ALA A 201 -56.39 3.15 8.56
N GLN A 202 -55.58 3.84 7.75
CA GLN A 202 -56.03 4.81 6.75
C GLN A 202 -56.47 4.15 5.43
N GLU A 203 -55.74 3.14 4.97
CA GLU A 203 -55.94 2.47 3.68
C GLU A 203 -56.93 1.30 3.75
N GLY A 204 -57.23 0.80 4.96
CA GLY A 204 -58.24 -0.22 5.20
C GLY A 204 -57.70 -1.65 5.05
N ALA A 205 -58.57 -2.57 4.62
CA ALA A 205 -58.25 -4.01 4.60
C ALA A 205 -57.23 -4.42 3.53
N THR A 206 -57.08 -3.65 2.46
CA THR A 206 -56.11 -3.89 1.39
C THR A 206 -54.91 -2.97 1.56
N PRO A 207 -53.67 -3.50 1.66
CA PRO A 207 -52.48 -2.67 1.77
C PRO A 207 -52.31 -1.75 0.56
N GLY A 208 -52.37 -0.45 0.80
CA GLY A 208 -52.21 0.57 -0.23
C GLY A 208 -50.74 1.04 -0.36
N PRO A 209 -50.51 2.16 -1.06
CA PRO A 209 -49.16 2.64 -1.34
C PRO A 209 -48.36 3.02 -0.08
N LEU A 210 -48.99 3.57 0.96
CA LEU A 210 -48.30 3.96 2.18
C LEU A 210 -47.85 2.71 2.96
N THR A 211 -48.72 1.71 3.09
CA THR A 211 -48.35 0.44 3.72
C THR A 211 -47.22 -0.26 2.95
N MET A 212 -47.22 -0.20 1.60
CA MET A 212 -46.12 -0.74 0.79
C MET A 212 -44.81 0.01 0.96
N GLU A 213 -44.85 1.34 1.06
CA GLU A 213 -43.65 2.15 1.32
C GLU A 213 -43.05 1.80 2.68
N SER A 214 -43.88 1.69 3.71
CA SER A 214 -43.43 1.26 5.04
C SER A 214 -42.88 -0.16 5.04
N ALA A 215 -43.52 -1.10 4.34
CA ALA A 215 -42.98 -2.45 4.18
C ALA A 215 -41.61 -2.44 3.51
N HIS A 216 -41.40 -1.63 2.46
CA HIS A 216 -40.09 -1.51 1.83
C HIS A 216 -39.02 -1.03 2.82
N ARG A 217 -39.32 0.03 3.58
CA ARG A 217 -38.42 0.59 4.58
C ARG A 217 -38.12 -0.40 5.71
N LEU A 218 -39.13 -1.14 6.18
CA LEU A 218 -38.92 -2.19 7.19
C LEU A 218 -38.02 -3.30 6.65
N SER A 219 -38.21 -3.73 5.40
CA SER A 219 -37.29 -4.69 4.77
C SER A 219 -35.85 -4.15 4.74
N ASP A 220 -35.66 -2.87 4.42
CA ASP A 220 -34.35 -2.21 4.43
C ASP A 220 -33.73 -2.22 5.84
N LEU A 221 -34.49 -1.79 6.87
CA LEU A 221 -34.01 -1.64 8.23
C LEU A 221 -33.61 -2.97 8.87
N TYR A 222 -34.44 -4.00 8.72
CA TYR A 222 -34.09 -5.34 9.20
C TYR A 222 -32.90 -5.91 8.43
N TRP A 223 -32.77 -5.63 7.14
CA TRP A 223 -31.59 -6.01 6.37
C TRP A 223 -30.33 -5.29 6.86
N GLU A 224 -30.42 -4.01 7.25
CA GLU A 224 -29.28 -3.25 7.78
C GLU A 224 -28.76 -3.84 9.10
N LEU A 225 -29.63 -4.33 9.99
CA LEU A 225 -29.21 -5.06 11.20
C LEU A 225 -28.33 -6.26 10.86
N VAL A 226 -28.70 -7.02 9.83
CA VAL A 226 -27.98 -8.22 9.36
C VAL A 226 -26.70 -7.82 8.62
N TYR A 227 -26.80 -6.85 7.70
CA TYR A 227 -25.70 -6.41 6.83
C TYR A 227 -24.56 -5.75 7.59
N GLN A 228 -24.88 -5.05 8.68
CA GLN A 228 -23.90 -4.44 9.57
C GLN A 228 -23.46 -5.37 10.72
N GLU A 229 -23.92 -6.62 10.73
CA GLU A 229 -23.63 -7.60 11.79
C GLU A 229 -23.92 -7.07 13.20
N LEU A 230 -25.01 -6.31 13.37
CA LEU A 230 -25.41 -5.75 14.67
C LEU A 230 -26.15 -6.78 15.53
N VAL A 231 -26.86 -7.71 14.90
CA VAL A 231 -27.55 -8.82 15.56
C VAL A 231 -26.86 -10.16 15.28
N GLN A 232 -26.93 -11.09 16.23
CA GLN A 232 -26.36 -12.44 16.13
C GLN A 232 -27.36 -13.50 16.62
N GLY A 233 -27.08 -14.77 16.32
CA GLY A 233 -27.89 -15.91 16.76
C GLY A 233 -29.37 -15.74 16.40
N ASP A 234 -30.25 -15.93 17.38
CA ASP A 234 -31.70 -15.89 17.20
C ASP A 234 -32.20 -14.50 16.74
N LEU A 235 -31.59 -13.42 17.20
CA LEU A 235 -31.95 -12.06 16.76
C LEU A 235 -31.61 -11.85 15.29
N ARG A 236 -30.49 -12.41 14.81
CA ARG A 236 -30.15 -12.38 13.38
C ARG A 236 -31.16 -13.20 12.58
N THR A 237 -31.51 -14.38 13.06
CA THR A 237 -32.52 -15.24 12.43
C THR A 237 -33.86 -14.52 12.34
N HIS A 238 -34.31 -13.86 13.41
CA HIS A 238 -35.53 -13.06 13.43
C HIS A 238 -35.45 -11.90 12.42
N ALA A 239 -34.37 -11.12 12.42
CA ALA A 239 -34.21 -10.00 11.48
C ALA A 239 -34.23 -10.44 10.01
N ILE A 240 -33.64 -11.61 9.69
CA ILE A 240 -33.72 -12.18 8.33
C ILE A 240 -35.16 -12.54 7.96
N HIS A 241 -35.90 -13.18 8.88
CA HIS A 241 -37.31 -13.53 8.64
C HIS A 241 -38.18 -12.29 8.41
N GLU A 242 -38.05 -11.26 9.25
CA GLU A 242 -38.81 -10.01 9.10
C GLU A 242 -38.44 -9.28 7.82
N SER A 243 -37.15 -9.15 7.51
CA SER A 243 -36.68 -8.51 6.28
C SER A 243 -37.24 -9.22 5.04
N LEU A 244 -37.28 -10.56 5.06
CA LEU A 244 -37.82 -11.37 3.97
C LEU A 244 -39.34 -11.21 3.87
N ARG A 245 -40.08 -11.25 4.99
CA ARG A 245 -41.54 -11.06 5.01
C ARG A 245 -41.94 -9.76 4.32
N TYR A 246 -41.32 -8.65 4.70
CA TYR A 246 -41.63 -7.36 4.11
C TYR A 246 -41.11 -7.24 2.66
N CYS A 247 -39.98 -7.87 2.35
CA CYS A 247 -39.48 -7.92 0.97
C CYS A 247 -40.47 -8.63 0.04
N ASP A 248 -40.99 -9.78 0.47
CA ASP A 248 -41.98 -10.57 -0.28
C ASP A 248 -43.31 -9.82 -0.42
N MET A 249 -43.75 -9.12 0.63
CA MET A 249 -44.93 -8.25 0.59
C MET A 249 -44.84 -7.18 -0.50
N VAL A 250 -43.69 -6.50 -0.62
CA VAL A 250 -43.47 -5.49 -1.65
C VAL A 250 -43.33 -6.12 -3.04
N LEU A 251 -42.61 -7.23 -3.16
CA LEU A 251 -42.43 -7.95 -4.43
C LEU A 251 -43.73 -8.53 -4.97
N ALA A 252 -44.72 -8.84 -4.12
CA ALA A 252 -46.04 -9.29 -4.54
C ALA A 252 -46.76 -8.23 -5.39
N GLN A 253 -46.56 -6.93 -5.10
CA GLN A 253 -47.13 -5.83 -5.88
C GLN A 253 -46.19 -5.31 -6.97
N SER A 254 -44.87 -5.35 -6.72
CA SER A 254 -43.85 -4.85 -7.64
C SER A 254 -42.79 -5.92 -7.94
N PRO A 255 -43.15 -6.98 -8.71
CA PRO A 255 -42.24 -8.08 -9.02
C PRO A 255 -41.06 -7.65 -9.92
N GLY A 256 -41.16 -6.48 -10.55
CA GLY A 256 -40.14 -5.88 -11.41
C GLY A 256 -39.00 -5.19 -10.66
N ASN A 257 -39.02 -5.12 -9.32
CA ASN A 257 -37.93 -4.49 -8.57
C ASN A 257 -36.69 -5.40 -8.51
N ALA A 258 -35.72 -5.15 -9.39
CA ALA A 258 -34.52 -5.96 -9.52
C ALA A 258 -33.67 -6.01 -8.22
N GLN A 259 -33.58 -4.89 -7.49
CA GLN A 259 -32.79 -4.80 -6.27
C GLN A 259 -33.40 -5.61 -5.12
N LEU A 260 -34.73 -5.58 -4.99
CA LEU A 260 -35.44 -6.40 -4.01
C LEU A 260 -35.35 -7.89 -4.35
N ASN A 261 -35.39 -8.28 -5.62
CA ASN A 261 -35.15 -9.67 -6.01
C ASN A 261 -33.74 -10.15 -5.59
N LEU A 262 -32.71 -9.31 -5.73
CA LEU A 262 -31.37 -9.64 -5.22
C LEU A 262 -31.34 -9.77 -3.68
N ARG A 263 -32.04 -8.89 -2.96
CA ARG A 263 -32.16 -8.97 -1.50
C ARG A 263 -32.87 -10.25 -1.07
N ARG A 264 -34.01 -10.56 -1.70
CA ARG A 264 -34.79 -11.78 -1.48
C ARG A 264 -33.89 -13.00 -1.63
N GLY A 265 -33.12 -13.08 -2.71
CA GLY A 265 -32.16 -14.16 -2.92
C GLY A 265 -31.15 -14.31 -1.78
N ARG A 266 -30.54 -13.20 -1.33
CA ARG A 266 -29.59 -13.22 -0.20
C ARG A 266 -30.23 -13.65 1.12
N LEU A 267 -31.45 -13.21 1.40
CA LEU A 267 -32.19 -13.57 2.60
C LEU A 267 -32.57 -15.05 2.61
N LEU A 268 -33.08 -15.57 1.49
CA LEU A 268 -33.39 -16.99 1.30
C LEU A 268 -32.14 -17.87 1.41
N HIS A 269 -31.04 -17.43 0.80
CA HIS A 269 -29.75 -18.10 0.87
C HIS A 269 -29.26 -18.17 2.33
N ALA A 270 -29.37 -17.07 3.08
CA ALA A 270 -29.03 -17.05 4.51
C ALA A 270 -29.93 -17.93 5.39
N GLN A 271 -31.14 -18.29 4.93
CA GLN A 271 -32.04 -19.27 5.55
C GLN A 271 -31.77 -20.72 5.11
N GLY A 272 -30.82 -20.96 4.20
CA GLY A 272 -30.57 -22.28 3.61
C GLY A 272 -31.57 -22.70 2.53
N ARG A 273 -32.48 -21.81 2.11
CA ARG A 273 -33.47 -22.04 1.05
C ARG A 273 -32.83 -21.84 -0.32
N THR A 274 -31.89 -22.70 -0.67
CA THR A 274 -31.01 -22.50 -1.84
C THR A 274 -31.76 -22.47 -3.17
N ASP A 275 -32.81 -23.28 -3.37
CA ASP A 275 -33.56 -23.31 -4.64
C ASP A 275 -34.23 -21.97 -4.92
N GLU A 276 -35.00 -21.49 -3.95
CA GLU A 276 -35.70 -20.22 -4.06
C GLU A 276 -34.74 -19.01 -4.15
N ALA A 277 -33.57 -19.11 -3.51
CA ALA A 277 -32.52 -18.11 -3.65
C ALA A 277 -31.99 -18.05 -5.08
N GLY A 278 -31.79 -19.21 -5.72
CA GLY A 278 -31.37 -19.34 -7.11
C GLY A 278 -32.34 -18.66 -8.07
N ASP A 279 -33.64 -18.92 -7.89
CA ASP A 279 -34.70 -18.29 -8.68
C ASP A 279 -34.72 -16.78 -8.51
N ALA A 280 -34.59 -16.29 -7.28
CA ALA A 280 -34.55 -14.85 -6.98
C ALA A 280 -33.33 -14.16 -7.62
N TYR A 281 -32.15 -14.81 -7.61
CA TYR A 281 -30.97 -14.29 -8.30
C TYR A 281 -31.14 -14.28 -9.81
N ALA A 282 -31.69 -15.35 -10.40
CA ALA A 282 -31.99 -15.40 -11.83
C ALA A 282 -32.94 -14.26 -12.22
N ARG A 283 -34.01 -14.05 -11.45
CA ARG A 283 -34.97 -12.98 -11.65
C ARG A 283 -34.33 -11.59 -11.56
N ALA A 284 -33.47 -11.37 -10.58
CA ALA A 284 -32.75 -10.10 -10.43
C ALA A 284 -31.87 -9.79 -11.65
N ARG A 285 -31.26 -10.83 -12.26
CA ARG A 285 -30.46 -10.71 -13.48
C ARG A 285 -31.32 -10.43 -14.72
N GLU A 286 -32.45 -11.13 -14.87
CA GLU A 286 -33.42 -10.87 -15.96
C GLU A 286 -33.96 -9.43 -15.94
N LEU A 287 -34.16 -8.87 -14.75
CA LEU A 287 -34.58 -7.48 -14.55
C LEU A 287 -33.45 -6.46 -14.78
N GLY A 288 -32.27 -6.90 -15.22
CA GLY A 288 -31.18 -6.04 -15.69
C GLY A 288 -30.12 -5.68 -14.66
N LEU A 289 -30.05 -6.37 -13.49
CA LEU A 289 -28.91 -6.14 -12.59
C LEU A 289 -27.59 -6.58 -13.24
N PRO A 290 -26.51 -5.79 -13.07
CA PRO A 290 -25.19 -6.17 -13.56
C PRO A 290 -24.74 -7.52 -13.03
N ALA A 291 -24.13 -8.32 -13.91
CA ALA A 291 -23.54 -9.62 -13.60
C ALA A 291 -22.62 -9.58 -12.36
N THR A 292 -21.85 -8.50 -12.19
CA THR A 292 -20.95 -8.27 -11.03
C THR A 292 -21.65 -8.25 -9.68
N ARG A 293 -22.95 -7.96 -9.64
CA ARG A 293 -23.75 -7.94 -8.40
C ARG A 293 -24.44 -9.27 -8.09
N VAL A 294 -24.69 -10.10 -9.11
CA VAL A 294 -25.53 -11.30 -9.00
C VAL A 294 -24.70 -12.59 -9.10
N LEU A 295 -23.80 -12.67 -10.08
CA LEU A 295 -23.03 -13.89 -10.35
C LEU A 295 -22.19 -14.39 -9.16
N PRO A 296 -21.58 -13.54 -8.31
CA PRO A 296 -20.86 -14.04 -7.13
C PRO A 296 -21.76 -14.90 -6.22
N TYR A 297 -23.03 -14.49 -6.03
CA TYR A 297 -23.99 -15.23 -5.21
C TYR A 297 -24.48 -16.51 -5.90
N GLN A 298 -24.71 -16.46 -7.21
CA GLN A 298 -25.06 -17.67 -7.97
C GLN A 298 -23.92 -18.70 -7.97
N ALA A 299 -22.67 -18.24 -8.06
CA ALA A 299 -21.49 -19.11 -8.00
C ALA A 299 -21.32 -19.72 -6.61
N GLU A 300 -21.53 -18.95 -5.54
CA GLU A 300 -21.53 -19.44 -4.16
C GLU A 300 -22.59 -20.54 -3.96
N LEU A 301 -23.80 -20.32 -4.47
CA LEU A 301 -24.90 -21.28 -4.39
C LEU A 301 -24.59 -22.59 -5.15
N CYS A 302 -23.99 -22.49 -6.35
CA CYS A 302 -23.49 -23.65 -7.10
C CYS A 302 -22.40 -24.40 -6.32
N PHE A 303 -21.49 -23.67 -5.68
CA PHE A 303 -20.43 -24.25 -4.87
C PHE A 303 -20.98 -25.04 -3.67
N GLU A 304 -21.94 -24.48 -2.94
CA GLU A 304 -22.63 -25.16 -1.82
C GLU A 304 -23.32 -26.45 -2.27
N ARG A 305 -23.90 -26.44 -3.48
CA ARG A 305 -24.51 -27.62 -4.11
C ARG A 305 -23.51 -28.63 -4.66
N ARG A 306 -22.21 -28.33 -4.58
CA ARG A 306 -21.12 -29.09 -5.20
C ARG A 306 -21.18 -29.14 -6.74
N ASP A 307 -21.93 -28.23 -7.36
CA ASP A 307 -21.91 -28.02 -8.81
C ASP A 307 -20.76 -27.07 -9.18
N TYR A 308 -19.54 -27.60 -9.09
CA TYR A 308 -18.33 -26.84 -9.36
C TYR A 308 -18.19 -26.47 -10.84
N ALA A 309 -18.83 -27.23 -11.75
CA ALA A 309 -18.80 -26.94 -13.17
C ALA A 309 -19.54 -25.63 -13.47
N GLN A 310 -20.76 -25.48 -12.92
CA GLN A 310 -21.55 -24.27 -13.07
C GLN A 310 -20.92 -23.09 -12.30
N ALA A 311 -20.41 -23.32 -11.08
CA ALA A 311 -19.70 -22.29 -10.32
C ALA A 311 -18.52 -21.70 -11.12
N ARG A 312 -17.72 -22.56 -11.76
CA ARG A 312 -16.61 -22.15 -12.62
C ARG A 312 -17.08 -21.34 -13.83
N ALA A 313 -18.15 -21.79 -14.50
CA ALA A 313 -18.70 -21.07 -15.66
C ALA A 313 -19.13 -19.64 -15.31
N LEU A 314 -19.84 -19.47 -14.19
CA LEU A 314 -20.29 -18.14 -13.70
C LEU A 314 -19.10 -17.23 -13.34
N LEU A 315 -18.06 -17.79 -12.73
CA LEU A 315 -16.85 -17.03 -12.39
C LEU A 315 -16.00 -16.68 -13.61
N GLN A 316 -16.00 -17.52 -14.65
CA GLN A 316 -15.36 -17.19 -15.93
C GLN A 316 -16.05 -16.02 -16.63
N GLU A 317 -17.38 -15.94 -16.58
CA GLU A 317 -18.17 -14.79 -17.08
C GLU A 317 -17.79 -13.48 -16.36
N LEU A 318 -17.49 -13.57 -15.06
CA LEU A 318 -16.96 -12.44 -14.28
C LEU A 318 -15.51 -12.07 -14.59
N GLY A 319 -14.81 -12.84 -15.44
CA GLY A 319 -13.39 -12.72 -15.69
C GLY A 319 -12.93 -11.36 -16.23
N GLN A 320 -13.81 -10.60 -16.88
CA GLN A 320 -13.54 -9.24 -17.36
C GLN A 320 -13.40 -8.21 -16.20
N TRP A 321 -13.89 -8.56 -15.00
CA TRP A 321 -13.90 -7.69 -13.82
C TRP A 321 -12.74 -7.98 -12.85
N ARG A 322 -11.67 -8.62 -13.32
CA ARG A 322 -10.49 -9.00 -12.52
C ARG A 322 -9.77 -7.82 -11.87
N ALA A 323 -9.95 -6.61 -12.40
CA ALA A 323 -9.43 -5.38 -11.81
C ALA A 323 -10.02 -5.10 -10.41
N LEU A 324 -11.17 -5.69 -10.05
CA LEU A 324 -11.79 -5.52 -8.74
C LEU A 324 -11.03 -6.32 -7.67
N PRO A 325 -10.38 -5.66 -6.68
CA PRO A 325 -9.47 -6.33 -5.73
C PRO A 325 -10.13 -7.45 -4.91
N ARG A 326 -11.43 -7.32 -4.59
CA ARG A 326 -12.17 -8.32 -3.82
C ARG A 326 -12.50 -9.59 -4.62
N LEU A 327 -12.66 -9.48 -5.93
CA LEU A 327 -12.99 -10.62 -6.80
C LEU A 327 -11.75 -11.32 -7.34
N ARG A 328 -10.62 -10.61 -7.43
CA ARG A 328 -9.38 -11.16 -8.00
C ARG A 328 -8.96 -12.52 -7.40
N PRO A 329 -8.92 -12.75 -6.07
CA PRO A 329 -8.46 -14.03 -5.53
C PRO A 329 -9.33 -15.22 -5.96
N VAL A 330 -10.67 -15.05 -5.95
CA VAL A 330 -11.59 -16.11 -6.35
C VAL A 330 -11.53 -16.35 -7.86
N LEU A 331 -11.45 -15.29 -8.67
CA LEU A 331 -11.32 -15.42 -10.12
C LEU A 331 -10.00 -16.11 -10.52
N ASP A 332 -8.90 -15.83 -9.81
CA ASP A 332 -7.61 -16.45 -10.04
C ASP A 332 -7.63 -17.95 -9.69
N TYR A 333 -8.27 -18.32 -8.57
CA TYR A 333 -8.44 -19.72 -8.17
C TYR A 333 -9.21 -20.55 -9.21
N TRP A 334 -10.36 -20.04 -9.68
CA TRP A 334 -11.23 -20.79 -10.61
C TRP A 334 -10.77 -20.75 -12.08
N ARG A 335 -9.78 -19.92 -12.41
CA ARG A 335 -9.11 -19.92 -13.72
C ARG A 335 -7.96 -20.92 -13.83
N ALA A 336 -7.34 -21.27 -12.70
CA ALA A 336 -6.18 -22.14 -12.68
C ALA A 336 -6.59 -23.61 -12.83
N ARG A 337 -7.00 -24.02 -14.04
CA ARG A 337 -6.88 -25.38 -14.61
C ARG A 337 -7.53 -25.47 -15.99
#